data_AF-A0A6J6DVK0-F1
#
_entry.id   AF-A0A6J6DVK0-F1
#
_cell.length_a   1.000
_cell.length_b   1.000
_cell.length_c   1.000
_cell.angle_alpha   90.00
_cell.angle_beta   90.00
_cell.angle_gamma   90.00
#
_symmetry.space_group_name_H-M   'P 1'
#
loop_
_entity.id
_entity.type
_entity.pdbx_description
1 polymer ?
#
loop_
_entity_poly.entity_id
_entity_poly.type
_entity_poly.pdbx_seq_one_letter_code
_entity_poly.pdbx_strand_id
1 'polypeptide(L)'
;MLESKDKDQLLAIAQALGIKTNARAAKATLITKILETTGGTPAAEPAPAPAAAPEPAPVAAPAAAPAPAPVADAPAAADAPEVVLGPDGEPLADWEVELLRSGELTTTDVTAPAPASGSDDAAGDAGDAGDAGDAGDDGDDGDDGPDGGPEGESRNSRRRRRRRNKNRGGDGPQGGDRPDGHQQRDRNDRNDRNDRNDRRPDRGGGGGDGEEAAGTEPITVSGYLDLRDEGYGFLRVNGYLSSRDDAYIPVKLTRQYGLRKGDHVTGLVRPAGRNEKNPALLEIHRVNGGDPEKARSRPRFEDLTALFPDTKLRLENPNDPANMTARIIDLISPIGKGQRGIIVSPPKAGKTTIMKTIATSIEQNHPEVRLIVLLIDERPEEVTDMRRTVKGEVIASTFDRPSDEHTHVAELAIEKAKRMVEQGEDVVIILDGITRLSRAYNLAAPASGRILSGGIDAGALYPPKKFFGAARNVEEGGSLTILATALIETNSRMDDAIFEEFKGTGNMELRLDRKLAERRIYPAIDVDASSTRHEELLFDRKQLQMVWKLRRVLSGLAADGNAAPGLELLVDRLKTFRTNDEFLNEIAKQPSM
;
A
#
# COMPACT_ATOMS: atom_id res chain seq x y z
N MET A 1 -28.46 -17.47 -8.75
CA MET A 1 -28.36 -18.91 -8.42
C MET A 1 -29.44 -19.76 -9.11
N LEU A 2 -30.73 -19.40 -9.08
CA LEU A 2 -31.78 -20.18 -9.77
C LEU A 2 -31.87 -19.91 -11.29
N GLU A 3 -31.51 -18.71 -11.74
CA GLU A 3 -31.59 -18.32 -13.16
C GLU A 3 -30.61 -19.08 -14.06
N SER A 4 -29.47 -19.51 -13.52
CA SER A 4 -28.45 -20.29 -14.23
C SER A 4 -28.77 -21.79 -14.33
N LYS A 5 -29.84 -22.28 -13.70
CA LYS A 5 -30.24 -23.70 -13.75
C LYS A 5 -31.19 -23.97 -14.91
N ASP A 6 -31.11 -25.16 -15.49
CA ASP A 6 -32.00 -25.56 -16.59
C ASP A 6 -33.40 -25.94 -16.10
N LYS A 7 -34.36 -25.96 -17.02
CA LYS A 7 -35.79 -26.14 -16.70
C LYS A 7 -36.06 -27.44 -15.94
N ASP A 8 -35.38 -28.53 -16.30
CA ASP A 8 -35.57 -29.83 -15.65
C ASP A 8 -35.02 -29.83 -14.21
N GLN A 9 -33.91 -29.13 -13.97
CA GLN A 9 -33.37 -28.92 -12.62
C GLN A 9 -34.32 -28.09 -11.76
N LEU A 10 -34.96 -27.08 -12.33
CA LEU A 10 -35.96 -26.26 -11.61
C LEU A 10 -37.24 -27.04 -11.31
N LEU A 11 -37.68 -27.93 -12.21
CA LEU A 11 -38.81 -28.83 -11.93
C LEU A 11 -38.48 -29.82 -10.81
N ALA A 12 -37.27 -30.39 -10.79
CA ALA A 12 -36.82 -31.27 -9.72
C ALA A 12 -36.75 -30.55 -8.36
N ILE A 13 -36.24 -29.32 -8.33
CA ILE A 13 -36.20 -28.48 -7.12
C ILE A 13 -37.63 -28.15 -6.65
N ALA A 14 -38.53 -27.75 -7.56
CA ALA A 14 -39.91 -27.47 -7.22
C ALA A 14 -40.65 -28.70 -6.66
N GLN A 15 -40.39 -29.89 -7.23
CA GLN A 15 -40.96 -31.16 -6.74
C GLN A 15 -40.42 -31.54 -5.36
N ALA A 16 -39.11 -31.35 -5.12
CA ALA A 16 -38.49 -31.58 -3.81
C ALA A 16 -39.05 -30.65 -2.71
N LEU A 17 -39.43 -29.42 -3.09
CA LEU A 17 -40.09 -28.45 -2.20
C LEU A 17 -41.62 -28.66 -2.07
N GLY A 18 -42.18 -29.69 -2.71
CA GLY A 18 -43.62 -29.99 -2.66
C GLY A 18 -44.51 -29.03 -3.47
N ILE A 19 -43.93 -28.22 -4.36
CA ILE A 19 -44.66 -27.24 -5.16
C ILE A 19 -45.29 -27.95 -6.36
N LYS A 20 -46.62 -27.91 -6.46
CA LYS A 20 -47.34 -28.41 -7.65
C LYS A 20 -47.03 -27.54 -8.87
N THR A 21 -46.22 -28.07 -9.77
CA THR A 21 -45.83 -27.40 -11.02
C THR A 21 -46.31 -28.20 -12.24
N ASN A 22 -46.57 -27.51 -13.35
CA ASN A 22 -46.94 -28.11 -14.63
C ASN A 22 -45.67 -28.27 -15.46
N ALA A 23 -45.40 -29.45 -16.04
CA ALA A 23 -44.22 -29.70 -16.87
C ALA A 23 -44.10 -28.75 -18.07
N ARG A 24 -45.22 -28.17 -18.53
CA ARG A 24 -45.25 -27.17 -19.60
C ARG A 24 -45.01 -25.73 -19.14
N ALA A 25 -44.84 -25.46 -17.85
CA ALA A 25 -44.60 -24.12 -17.34
C ALA A 25 -43.28 -23.51 -17.87
N ALA A 26 -43.26 -22.20 -18.06
CA ALA A 26 -42.06 -21.48 -18.47
C ALA A 26 -41.05 -21.39 -17.32
N LYS A 27 -39.75 -21.32 -17.67
CA LYS A 27 -38.63 -21.29 -16.71
C LYS A 27 -38.78 -20.16 -15.67
N ALA A 28 -39.15 -18.97 -16.11
CA ALA A 28 -39.38 -17.82 -15.23
C ALA A 28 -40.46 -18.09 -14.16
N THR A 29 -41.59 -18.70 -14.55
CA THR A 29 -42.69 -19.03 -13.63
C THR A 29 -42.29 -20.05 -12.58
N LEU A 30 -41.40 -21.00 -12.91
CA LEU A 30 -40.88 -21.97 -11.95
C LEU A 30 -39.96 -21.30 -10.92
N ILE A 31 -39.09 -20.39 -11.37
CA ILE A 31 -38.19 -19.63 -10.48
C ILE A 31 -38.99 -18.79 -9.48
N THR A 32 -40.01 -18.06 -9.96
CA THR A 32 -40.86 -17.23 -9.08
C THR A 32 -41.56 -18.06 -8.02
N LYS A 33 -42.16 -19.21 -8.39
CA LYS A 33 -42.84 -20.08 -7.42
C LYS A 33 -41.89 -20.70 -6.39
N ILE A 34 -40.68 -21.07 -6.81
CA ILE A 34 -39.65 -21.58 -5.91
C ILE A 34 -39.26 -20.50 -4.90
N LEU A 35 -39.00 -19.27 -5.37
CA LEU A 35 -38.61 -18.14 -4.54
C LEU A 35 -39.70 -17.73 -3.54
N GLU A 36 -40.97 -17.68 -3.97
CA GLU A 36 -42.12 -17.40 -3.11
C GLU A 36 -42.25 -18.42 -1.97
N THR A 37 -41.99 -19.71 -2.26
CA THR A 37 -42.11 -20.78 -1.26
C THR A 37 -40.91 -20.80 -0.30
N THR A 38 -39.71 -20.44 -0.77
CA THR A 38 -38.49 -20.37 0.06
C THR A 38 -38.31 -19.04 0.79
N GLY A 39 -39.31 -18.14 0.75
CA GLY A 39 -39.26 -16.85 1.44
C GLY A 39 -38.25 -15.85 0.86
N GLY A 40 -37.81 -16.05 -0.39
CA GLY A 40 -36.88 -15.16 -1.08
C GLY A 40 -37.65 -14.12 -1.89
N THR A 41 -37.68 -12.88 -1.43
CA THR A 41 -38.29 -11.77 -2.17
C THR A 41 -37.50 -11.50 -3.47
N PRO A 42 -38.13 -11.41 -4.65
CA PRO A 42 -37.41 -11.08 -5.88
C PRO A 42 -37.01 -9.59 -5.89
N ALA A 43 -35.77 -9.33 -6.33
CA ALA A 43 -35.26 -7.99 -6.58
C ALA A 43 -36.02 -7.36 -7.77
N ALA A 44 -36.37 -6.08 -7.63
CA ALA A 44 -37.17 -5.32 -8.59
C ALA A 44 -36.46 -5.10 -9.94
N GLU A 45 -37.22 -5.23 -11.03
CA GLU A 45 -36.81 -4.83 -12.39
C GLU A 45 -36.67 -3.30 -12.53
N PRO A 46 -35.76 -2.78 -13.38
CA PRO A 46 -35.73 -1.39 -13.76
C PRO A 46 -36.69 -1.08 -14.94
N ALA A 47 -37.32 0.10 -14.88
CA ALA A 47 -38.25 0.65 -15.87
C ALA A 47 -37.55 1.10 -17.19
N PRO A 48 -38.29 1.25 -18.32
CA PRO A 48 -37.71 1.31 -19.66
C PRO A 48 -37.26 2.72 -20.09
N ALA A 49 -36.27 2.78 -20.98
CA ALA A 49 -35.76 3.99 -21.63
C ALA A 49 -36.62 4.39 -22.87
N PRO A 50 -36.67 5.68 -23.27
CA PRO A 50 -37.58 6.16 -24.30
C PRO A 50 -37.08 5.91 -25.74
N ALA A 51 -38.04 5.93 -26.66
CA ALA A 51 -37.97 5.47 -28.05
C ALA A 51 -37.00 6.23 -28.99
N ALA A 52 -36.40 5.47 -29.90
CA ALA A 52 -35.64 5.94 -31.06
C ALA A 52 -36.55 6.18 -32.29
N ALA A 53 -36.16 7.15 -33.12
CA ALA A 53 -36.73 7.47 -34.45
C ALA A 53 -35.77 6.98 -35.57
N PRO A 54 -36.22 6.88 -36.84
CA PRO A 54 -35.93 5.73 -37.71
C PRO A 54 -34.70 5.83 -38.64
N GLU A 55 -34.22 4.67 -39.09
CA GLU A 55 -33.17 4.46 -40.12
C GLU A 55 -33.62 4.84 -41.55
N PRO A 56 -32.69 5.19 -42.45
CA PRO A 56 -32.86 5.04 -43.90
C PRO A 56 -32.15 3.81 -44.49
N ALA A 57 -32.72 3.34 -45.59
CA ALA A 57 -32.51 2.10 -46.34
C ALA A 57 -31.10 1.84 -46.95
N PRO A 58 -30.79 0.58 -47.33
CA PRO A 58 -29.47 0.20 -47.88
C PRO A 58 -29.38 0.41 -49.40
N VAL A 59 -28.18 0.78 -49.87
CA VAL A 59 -27.81 0.94 -51.29
C VAL A 59 -27.10 -0.32 -51.81
N ALA A 60 -27.35 -0.59 -53.09
CA ALA A 60 -27.11 -1.81 -53.85
C ALA A 60 -25.64 -2.26 -54.07
N ALA A 61 -25.51 -3.56 -54.34
CA ALA A 61 -24.30 -4.27 -54.81
C ALA A 61 -23.97 -4.01 -56.29
N PRO A 62 -22.76 -4.39 -56.73
CA PRO A 62 -22.57 -4.93 -58.08
C PRO A 62 -21.86 -6.30 -58.12
N ALA A 63 -21.94 -6.90 -59.32
CA ALA A 63 -21.86 -8.30 -59.71
C ALA A 63 -20.46 -8.97 -59.81
N ALA A 64 -20.49 -10.32 -59.88
CA ALA A 64 -19.43 -11.29 -60.24
C ALA A 64 -18.99 -11.16 -61.72
N ALA A 65 -17.91 -11.75 -62.28
CA ALA A 65 -16.99 -12.90 -62.05
C ALA A 65 -15.69 -12.66 -62.93
N PRO A 66 -14.71 -13.58 -63.21
CA PRO A 66 -14.62 -15.04 -63.00
C PRO A 66 -13.26 -15.58 -62.45
N ALA A 67 -13.22 -16.91 -62.23
CA ALA A 67 -12.07 -17.69 -61.72
C ALA A 67 -11.01 -18.05 -62.78
N PRO A 68 -9.79 -18.42 -62.34
CA PRO A 68 -9.04 -19.52 -62.95
C PRO A 68 -8.70 -20.64 -61.93
N ALA A 69 -8.41 -21.82 -62.49
CA ALA A 69 -8.29 -23.11 -61.82
C ALA A 69 -6.84 -23.43 -61.34
N PRO A 70 -6.54 -24.64 -60.81
CA PRO A 70 -5.87 -24.86 -59.53
C PRO A 70 -4.33 -24.99 -59.64
N VAL A 71 -3.62 -24.64 -58.56
CA VAL A 71 -2.21 -25.00 -58.36
C VAL A 71 -2.02 -25.55 -56.95
N ALA A 72 -1.25 -26.63 -56.89
CA ALA A 72 -1.10 -27.58 -55.79
C ALA A 72 -0.24 -27.10 -54.61
N ASP A 73 -0.31 -27.94 -53.55
CA ASP A 73 0.49 -28.01 -52.31
C ASP A 73 0.23 -26.97 -51.21
N ALA A 74 -0.61 -27.40 -50.25
CA ALA A 74 -0.66 -26.87 -48.90
C ALA A 74 0.17 -27.77 -47.96
N PRO A 75 1.01 -27.21 -47.07
CA PRO A 75 1.61 -27.98 -45.99
C PRO A 75 0.59 -28.22 -44.86
N ALA A 76 0.81 -29.32 -44.14
CA ALA A 76 -0.06 -29.94 -43.17
C ALA A 76 -0.55 -29.02 -42.03
N ALA A 77 -1.78 -29.30 -41.58
CA ALA A 77 -2.39 -28.76 -40.39
C ALA A 77 -1.51 -28.98 -39.15
N ALA A 78 -1.30 -27.92 -38.37
CA ALA A 78 -0.77 -28.01 -37.02
C ALA A 78 -1.91 -28.43 -36.06
N ASP A 79 -1.62 -29.44 -35.26
CA ASP A 79 -2.53 -30.06 -34.29
C ASP A 79 -3.10 -29.06 -33.28
N ALA A 80 -4.39 -29.23 -32.95
CA ALA A 80 -5.01 -28.64 -31.78
C ALA A 80 -4.43 -29.30 -30.50
N PRO A 81 -4.25 -28.56 -29.39
CA PRO A 81 -3.65 -29.11 -28.18
C PRO A 81 -4.53 -30.20 -27.56
N GLU A 82 -3.99 -31.41 -27.45
CA GLU A 82 -4.59 -32.54 -26.77
C GLU A 82 -4.52 -32.31 -25.25
N VAL A 83 -5.67 -32.22 -24.59
CA VAL A 83 -5.77 -32.05 -23.14
C VAL A 83 -5.55 -33.39 -22.45
N VAL A 84 -4.42 -33.53 -21.74
CA VAL A 84 -4.11 -34.73 -20.95
C VAL A 84 -4.61 -34.50 -19.51
N LEU A 85 -5.48 -35.38 -19.04
CA LEU A 85 -6.07 -35.30 -17.69
C LEU A 85 -5.24 -36.10 -16.68
N GLY A 86 -5.08 -35.55 -15.48
CA GLY A 86 -4.47 -36.22 -14.34
C GLY A 86 -5.36 -37.30 -13.71
N PRO A 87 -4.85 -38.08 -12.74
CA PRO A 87 -5.62 -39.13 -12.05
C PRO A 87 -6.83 -38.62 -11.25
N ASP A 88 -6.82 -37.34 -10.92
CA ASP A 88 -7.87 -36.56 -10.25
C ASP A 88 -8.90 -35.97 -11.23
N GLY A 89 -8.69 -36.13 -12.54
CA GLY A 89 -9.60 -35.69 -13.60
C GLY A 89 -9.47 -34.22 -14.00
N GLU A 90 -8.48 -33.51 -13.47
CA GLU A 90 -8.15 -32.12 -13.84
C GLU A 90 -7.14 -32.08 -15.01
N PRO A 91 -7.13 -31.01 -15.83
CA PRO A 91 -6.14 -30.83 -16.90
C PRO A 91 -4.73 -30.65 -16.33
N LEU A 92 -3.78 -31.45 -16.83
CA LEU A 92 -2.36 -31.29 -16.46
C LEU A 92 -1.78 -30.01 -17.06
N ALA A 93 -0.90 -29.36 -16.31
CA ALA A 93 -0.16 -28.21 -16.80
C ALA A 93 0.83 -28.62 -17.91
N ASP A 94 1.17 -27.70 -18.81
CA ASP A 94 1.99 -28.00 -20.00
C ASP A 94 3.35 -28.67 -19.67
N TRP A 95 3.94 -28.30 -18.54
CA TRP A 95 5.21 -28.88 -18.07
C TRP A 95 5.05 -30.29 -17.47
N GLU A 96 3.88 -30.62 -16.90
CA GLU A 96 3.57 -31.97 -16.40
C GLU A 96 3.35 -32.94 -17.57
N VAL A 97 2.68 -32.45 -18.63
CA VAL A 97 2.52 -33.19 -19.90
C VAL A 97 3.87 -33.45 -20.56
N GLU A 98 4.79 -32.49 -20.52
CA GLU A 98 6.13 -32.64 -21.06
C GLU A 98 6.98 -33.67 -20.30
N LEU A 99 6.85 -33.71 -18.96
CA LEU A 99 7.53 -34.71 -18.12
C LEU A 99 6.96 -36.13 -18.25
N LEU A 100 5.65 -36.26 -18.45
CA LEU A 100 5.03 -37.55 -18.81
C LEU A 100 5.51 -38.05 -20.18
N ARG A 101 5.74 -37.13 -21.12
CA ARG A 101 6.28 -37.47 -22.46
C ARG A 101 7.77 -37.81 -22.42
N SER A 102 8.56 -37.20 -21.54
CA SER A 102 9.97 -37.52 -21.36
C SER A 102 10.20 -38.83 -20.59
N GLY A 103 9.14 -39.38 -19.96
CA GLY A 103 9.21 -40.58 -19.14
C GLY A 103 9.91 -40.36 -17.79
N GLU A 104 10.13 -39.10 -17.42
CA GLU A 104 10.72 -38.70 -16.13
C GLU A 104 9.68 -38.64 -15.00
N LEU A 105 8.39 -38.77 -15.33
CA LEU A 105 7.26 -38.79 -14.40
C LEU A 105 6.29 -39.92 -14.77
N THR A 106 5.82 -40.68 -13.77
CA THR A 106 4.73 -41.66 -13.98
C THR A 106 3.40 -41.08 -13.51
N THR A 107 2.28 -41.54 -14.08
CA THR A 107 0.94 -41.06 -13.72
C THR A 107 0.60 -41.23 -12.23
N THR A 108 1.32 -42.11 -11.53
CA THR A 108 1.19 -42.33 -10.07
C THR A 108 1.93 -41.32 -9.20
N ASP A 109 2.85 -40.53 -9.76
CA ASP A 109 3.65 -39.56 -9.01
C ASP A 109 2.93 -38.20 -8.81
N VAL A 110 1.77 -38.02 -9.46
CA VAL A 110 1.01 -36.75 -9.50
C VAL A 110 -0.04 -36.64 -8.36
N THR A 111 0.28 -37.11 -7.15
CA THR A 111 -0.62 -36.92 -5.98
C THR A 111 0.08 -36.27 -4.80
N ALA A 112 -0.49 -35.16 -4.30
CA ALA A 112 -0.16 -34.60 -2.98
C ALA A 112 -0.64 -35.54 -1.85
N PRO A 113 0.06 -35.64 -0.70
CA PRO A 113 -0.28 -36.62 0.32
C PRO A 113 -1.45 -36.15 1.22
N ALA A 114 -2.41 -37.05 1.44
CA ALA A 114 -3.39 -36.99 2.53
C ALA A 114 -2.79 -37.56 3.84
N PRO A 115 -3.29 -37.18 5.03
CA PRO A 115 -2.63 -37.44 6.31
C PRO A 115 -2.69 -38.92 6.71
N ALA A 116 -1.62 -39.39 7.34
CA ALA A 116 -1.45 -40.78 7.78
C ALA A 116 -2.47 -41.15 8.87
N SER A 117 -3.35 -42.12 8.57
CA SER A 117 -4.10 -42.90 9.55
C SER A 117 -3.20 -43.99 10.13
N GLY A 118 -3.11 -44.04 11.46
CA GLY A 118 -2.36 -45.03 12.21
C GLY A 118 -2.86 -46.47 12.00
N SER A 119 -1.91 -47.40 12.01
CA SER A 119 -2.14 -48.84 12.01
C SER A 119 -2.37 -49.33 13.44
N ASP A 120 -3.55 -49.90 13.68
CA ASP A 120 -3.81 -50.84 14.76
C ASP A 120 -3.07 -52.16 14.49
N ASP A 121 -2.49 -52.75 15.53
CA ASP A 121 -2.56 -54.20 15.76
C ASP A 121 -2.33 -54.55 17.25
N ALA A 122 -3.46 -54.86 17.90
CA ALA A 122 -3.76 -56.04 18.72
C ALA A 122 -3.07 -56.30 20.09
N ALA A 123 -3.97 -56.30 21.11
CA ALA A 123 -4.28 -57.40 22.05
C ALA A 123 -3.86 -57.27 23.53
N GLY A 124 -4.87 -57.31 24.41
CA GLY A 124 -4.79 -58.08 25.66
C GLY A 124 -5.37 -57.47 26.94
N ASP A 125 -6.61 -57.88 27.26
CA ASP A 125 -7.08 -58.34 28.59
C ASP A 125 -7.95 -57.44 29.50
N ALA A 126 -8.87 -58.16 30.17
CA ALA A 126 -10.06 -57.84 30.97
C ALA A 126 -9.86 -56.88 32.17
N GLY A 127 -10.87 -56.30 32.85
CA GLY A 127 -12.33 -56.42 32.88
C GLY A 127 -12.86 -55.61 34.10
N ASP A 128 -14.17 -55.69 34.35
CA ASP A 128 -14.89 -55.28 35.60
C ASP A 128 -15.19 -53.77 35.79
N ALA A 129 -16.23 -53.29 36.49
CA ALA A 129 -17.69 -53.52 36.55
C ALA A 129 -18.27 -52.39 37.44
N GLY A 130 -19.52 -51.93 37.17
CA GLY A 130 -20.41 -51.18 38.11
C GLY A 130 -20.00 -49.74 38.47
N ASP A 131 -20.84 -48.85 39.00
CA ASP A 131 -22.28 -48.79 39.34
C ASP A 131 -22.59 -47.32 39.77
N ALA A 132 -23.88 -47.00 39.87
CA ALA A 132 -24.60 -45.78 40.26
C ALA A 132 -23.98 -44.81 41.30
N GLY A 133 -24.29 -43.50 41.21
CA GLY A 133 -25.26 -42.79 42.10
C GLY A 133 -24.52 -42.14 43.29
N ASP A 134 -24.71 -40.90 43.75
CA ASP A 134 -25.91 -40.19 44.19
C ASP A 134 -25.49 -38.76 44.69
N ALA A 135 -26.47 -37.87 44.82
CA ALA A 135 -26.63 -36.56 45.51
C ALA A 135 -25.51 -35.96 46.40
N GLY A 136 -25.41 -34.64 46.66
CA GLY A 136 -26.32 -33.48 46.52
C GLY A 136 -25.91 -32.37 47.52
N ASP A 137 -26.56 -31.20 47.41
CA ASP A 137 -26.56 -30.00 48.31
C ASP A 137 -25.28 -29.16 48.46
N ASP A 138 -25.30 -27.83 48.54
CA ASP A 138 -26.32 -26.76 48.66
C ASP A 138 -25.66 -25.46 48.12
N GLY A 139 -26.28 -24.60 47.31
CA GLY A 139 -27.16 -23.48 47.74
C GLY A 139 -26.33 -22.21 48.01
N ASP A 140 -26.66 -20.98 47.62
CA ASP A 140 -27.83 -20.34 47.00
C ASP A 140 -27.40 -18.89 46.60
N ASP A 141 -28.18 -18.28 45.71
CA ASP A 141 -28.11 -16.93 45.11
C ASP A 141 -28.19 -15.80 46.16
N GLY A 142 -28.05 -14.48 45.93
CA GLY A 142 -28.29 -13.53 44.83
C GLY A 142 -28.56 -12.17 45.53
N ASP A 143 -27.88 -11.08 45.15
CA ASP A 143 -28.42 -9.90 44.47
C ASP A 143 -28.79 -8.68 45.38
N ASP A 144 -28.72 -7.50 44.76
CA ASP A 144 -29.19 -6.15 45.13
C ASP A 144 -28.46 -5.29 46.21
N GLY A 145 -28.05 -4.08 45.78
CA GLY A 145 -27.64 -2.95 46.65
C GLY A 145 -28.83 -2.06 47.07
N PRO A 146 -28.64 -0.76 47.38
CA PRO A 146 -27.46 -0.01 47.79
C PRO A 146 -27.68 0.81 49.10
N ASP A 147 -26.75 1.73 49.40
CA ASP A 147 -26.93 2.99 50.15
C ASP A 147 -26.36 3.10 51.59
N GLY A 148 -25.79 4.29 51.88
CA GLY A 148 -25.57 4.83 53.23
C GLY A 148 -24.26 4.51 53.98
N GLY A 149 -23.30 5.46 54.00
CA GLY A 149 -22.29 5.55 55.08
C GLY A 149 -22.92 6.05 56.41
N PRO A 150 -22.16 6.55 57.41
CA PRO A 150 -20.70 6.71 57.53
C PRO A 150 -20.13 6.33 58.94
N GLU A 151 -18.88 6.75 59.21
CA GLU A 151 -18.27 7.05 60.53
C GLU A 151 -17.36 6.03 61.25
N GLY A 152 -16.28 6.59 61.82
CA GLY A 152 -15.65 6.11 63.07
C GLY A 152 -14.34 5.34 62.89
N GLU A 153 -13.21 5.99 62.63
CA GLU A 153 -12.28 6.57 63.62
C GLU A 153 -11.08 5.68 64.02
N SER A 154 -9.91 6.31 63.87
CA SER A 154 -8.76 6.26 64.78
C SER A 154 -7.82 5.06 64.74
N ARG A 155 -6.59 5.32 64.24
CA ARG A 155 -5.41 5.45 65.13
C ARG A 155 -4.15 5.94 64.41
N ASN A 156 -3.68 7.08 64.91
CA ASN A 156 -2.31 7.28 65.40
C ASN A 156 -1.16 7.39 64.35
N SER A 157 -0.62 8.60 64.17
CA SER A 157 0.58 9.03 64.90
C SER A 157 1.17 10.31 64.30
N ARG A 158 1.84 11.05 65.18
CA ARG A 158 2.12 12.48 65.13
C ARG A 158 3.60 12.75 64.80
N ARG A 159 3.80 13.89 64.13
CA ARG A 159 4.89 14.88 64.28
C ARG A 159 6.27 14.49 63.71
N ARG A 160 6.72 15.14 62.63
CA ARG A 160 7.16 16.55 62.45
C ARG A 160 8.59 16.82 62.96
N ARG A 161 9.28 17.64 62.14
CA ARG A 161 10.34 18.66 62.41
C ARG A 161 11.73 18.22 61.92
N ARG A 162 12.60 19.07 61.36
CA ARG A 162 12.69 20.52 61.02
C ARG A 162 14.11 20.70 60.42
N ARG A 163 14.48 21.64 59.53
CA ARG A 163 14.76 23.10 59.69
C ARG A 163 15.77 23.44 58.55
N ARG A 164 15.94 24.64 57.95
CA ARG A 164 16.18 26.00 58.51
C ARG A 164 16.23 26.99 57.28
N ASN A 165 15.45 28.07 57.14
CA ASN A 165 15.37 29.39 57.82
C ASN A 165 16.32 30.49 57.29
N LYS A 166 15.78 31.61 56.78
CA LYS A 166 16.05 32.98 57.31
C LYS A 166 15.10 34.05 56.73
N ASN A 167 15.05 35.17 57.46
CA ASN A 167 13.95 36.10 57.67
C ASN A 167 14.39 37.56 57.37
N ARG A 168 13.44 38.45 57.03
CA ARG A 168 13.29 39.91 57.35
C ARG A 168 12.28 40.49 56.35
N GLY A 169 11.05 40.90 56.69
CA GLY A 169 10.59 41.97 57.60
C GLY A 169 10.09 43.14 56.72
N GLY A 170 8.95 43.82 56.87
CA GLY A 170 7.82 43.81 57.81
C GLY A 170 6.77 44.86 57.33
N ASP A 171 5.62 44.88 58.03
CA ASP A 171 4.56 45.92 58.10
C ASP A 171 3.42 45.95 57.04
N GLY A 172 2.23 45.51 57.47
CA GLY A 172 0.91 45.78 56.87
C GLY A 172 0.17 46.87 57.66
N PRO A 173 -1.17 46.81 57.89
CA PRO A 173 -2.22 45.99 57.25
C PRO A 173 -3.61 46.70 57.12
N GLN A 174 -4.63 45.90 56.73
CA GLN A 174 -6.10 46.01 56.97
C GLN A 174 -6.89 46.98 56.07
N GLY A 175 -7.90 46.55 55.29
CA GLY A 175 -9.05 45.68 55.64
C GLY A 175 -10.22 46.60 55.98
N GLY A 176 -11.46 46.52 55.49
CA GLY A 176 -12.27 45.51 54.82
C GLY A 176 -13.73 45.92 55.10
N ASP A 177 -14.67 45.42 54.29
CA ASP A 177 -16.11 45.31 54.55
C ASP A 177 -17.09 46.44 54.11
N ARG A 178 -17.91 46.05 53.12
CA ARG A 178 -19.27 46.50 52.75
C ARG A 178 -20.32 45.73 53.61
N PRO A 179 -21.66 45.83 53.47
CA PRO A 179 -22.56 46.50 52.48
C PRO A 179 -23.73 47.30 53.16
N ASP A 180 -24.65 48.01 52.49
CA ASP A 180 -25.84 47.53 51.76
C ASP A 180 -26.72 48.72 51.25
N GLY A 181 -27.49 48.49 50.17
CA GLY A 181 -28.89 48.94 50.03
C GLY A 181 -29.25 50.33 49.45
N HIS A 182 -29.67 50.34 48.16
CA HIS A 182 -30.84 51.03 47.53
C HIS A 182 -31.45 52.31 48.20
N GLN A 183 -31.83 53.41 47.53
CA GLN A 183 -32.51 53.61 46.24
C GLN A 183 -32.73 55.13 45.95
N GLN A 184 -32.81 55.46 44.67
CA GLN A 184 -33.67 56.48 44.02
C GLN A 184 -33.33 58.00 44.01
N ARG A 185 -33.22 58.48 42.75
CA ARG A 185 -33.80 59.71 42.16
C ARG A 185 -33.16 61.04 42.62
N ASP A 186 -32.88 62.03 41.77
CA ASP A 186 -33.51 62.43 40.52
C ASP A 186 -32.62 63.49 39.81
N ARG A 187 -32.70 63.49 38.47
CA ARG A 187 -32.77 64.65 37.54
C ARG A 187 -31.53 65.48 37.13
N ASN A 188 -31.47 65.58 35.79
CA ASN A 188 -31.17 66.76 34.94
C ASN A 188 -29.73 67.25 34.87
N ASP A 189 -29.16 67.68 33.73
CA ASP A 189 -29.65 68.05 32.39
C ASP A 189 -28.45 67.84 31.42
N ARG A 190 -28.62 67.15 30.27
CA ARG A 190 -28.80 67.73 28.92
C ARG A 190 -27.73 68.76 28.53
N ASN A 191 -26.92 68.47 27.50
CA ASN A 191 -27.07 68.95 26.11
C ASN A 191 -25.76 69.70 25.76
N ASP A 192 -25.19 69.78 24.56
CA ASP A 192 -25.56 69.40 23.21
C ASP A 192 -24.36 69.76 22.28
N ARG A 193 -24.44 69.36 21.00
CA ARG A 193 -23.80 69.95 19.80
C ARG A 193 -22.54 69.31 19.20
N ASN A 194 -22.85 68.39 18.29
CA ASN A 194 -22.38 68.31 16.90
C ASN A 194 -22.32 69.65 16.12
N ASP A 195 -21.67 69.60 14.94
CA ASP A 195 -21.50 70.57 13.83
C ASP A 195 -20.17 71.38 13.88
N ARG A 196 -19.31 71.48 12.85
CA ARG A 196 -19.39 71.24 11.40
C ARG A 196 -17.98 71.11 10.77
N ASN A 197 -17.88 70.17 9.84
CA ASN A 197 -17.37 70.30 8.47
C ASN A 197 -16.71 71.66 8.07
N ASP A 198 -15.42 71.64 7.69
CA ASP A 198 -14.96 72.47 6.55
C ASP A 198 -13.65 71.96 5.92
N ARG A 199 -13.64 72.03 4.59
CA ARG A 199 -12.69 71.45 3.63
C ARG A 199 -11.43 72.30 3.47
N ARG A 200 -10.27 71.67 3.23
CA ARG A 200 -9.29 72.14 2.23
C ARG A 200 -8.41 70.99 1.68
N PRO A 201 -8.14 70.96 0.35
CA PRO A 201 -7.39 69.90 -0.31
C PRO A 201 -5.91 70.25 -0.37
N ASP A 202 -5.02 69.32 -0.02
CA ASP A 202 -3.59 69.45 -0.28
C ASP A 202 -3.18 68.54 -1.45
N ARG A 203 -2.54 69.17 -2.43
CA ARG A 203 -2.11 68.59 -3.70
C ARG A 203 -0.63 68.92 -3.87
N GLY A 204 0.20 67.92 -3.63
CA GLY A 204 1.63 67.84 -3.96
C GLY A 204 2.17 66.60 -3.23
N GLY A 205 2.40 65.44 -3.85
CA GLY A 205 3.25 65.21 -5.02
C GLY A 205 4.71 65.40 -4.57
N GLY A 206 5.59 64.41 -4.52
CA GLY A 206 5.61 63.00 -4.86
C GLY A 206 7.02 62.52 -4.49
N GLY A 207 7.15 61.29 -4.00
CA GLY A 207 8.41 60.74 -3.52
C GLY A 207 8.18 59.39 -2.85
N GLY A 208 7.44 58.52 -3.54
CA GLY A 208 7.41 57.10 -3.20
C GLY A 208 8.59 56.44 -3.89
N ASP A 209 9.73 56.42 -3.21
CA ASP A 209 10.80 55.46 -3.49
C ASP A 209 10.29 54.14 -2.90
N GLY A 210 9.65 53.27 -3.69
CA GLY A 210 10.36 52.47 -4.67
C GLY A 210 10.77 51.18 -3.97
N GLU A 211 9.79 50.33 -3.61
CA GLU A 211 10.07 48.90 -3.47
C GLU A 211 10.70 48.47 -4.79
N GLU A 212 11.99 48.15 -4.72
CA GLU A 212 12.82 47.77 -5.85
C GLU A 212 12.06 46.79 -6.72
N ALA A 213 11.94 47.14 -8.00
CA ALA A 213 11.44 46.24 -9.02
C ALA A 213 12.21 44.91 -8.90
N ALA A 214 11.50 43.87 -8.47
CA ALA A 214 11.94 42.49 -8.61
C ALA A 214 12.50 42.35 -10.04
N GLY A 215 13.78 41.98 -10.15
CA GLY A 215 14.56 42.08 -11.38
C GLY A 215 13.74 41.69 -12.61
N THR A 216 13.57 42.63 -13.53
CA THR A 216 12.73 42.50 -14.74
C THR A 216 13.25 41.42 -15.72
N GLU A 217 14.39 40.81 -15.42
CA GLU A 217 15.03 39.82 -16.27
C GLU A 217 14.46 38.43 -16.00
N PRO A 218 13.98 37.73 -17.05
CA PRO A 218 13.53 36.36 -16.90
C PRO A 218 14.66 35.45 -16.41
N ILE A 219 14.36 34.63 -15.40
CA ILE A 219 15.31 33.69 -14.80
C ILE A 219 15.01 32.26 -15.28
N THR A 220 16.04 31.45 -15.48
CA THR A 220 15.84 30.03 -15.77
C THR A 220 15.62 29.28 -14.46
N VAL A 221 14.53 28.52 -14.37
CA VAL A 221 14.24 27.67 -13.22
C VAL A 221 13.92 26.25 -13.68
N SER A 222 14.07 25.31 -12.75
CA SER A 222 13.74 23.90 -12.94
C SER A 222 12.91 23.40 -11.77
N GLY A 223 11.98 22.49 -12.03
CA GLY A 223 11.17 21.89 -10.98
C GLY A 223 10.29 20.75 -11.49
N TYR A 224 9.44 20.23 -10.61
CA TYR A 224 8.47 19.17 -10.97
C TYR A 224 7.09 19.77 -11.22
N LEU A 225 6.46 19.38 -12.32
CA LEU A 225 5.14 19.85 -12.70
C LEU A 225 4.07 19.21 -11.81
N ASP A 226 3.34 20.04 -11.08
CA ASP A 226 2.08 19.68 -10.45
C ASP A 226 0.92 20.20 -11.30
N LEU A 227 0.38 19.31 -12.14
CA LEU A 227 -0.71 19.61 -13.06
C LEU A 227 -2.06 19.49 -12.37
N ARG A 228 -2.96 20.45 -12.61
CA ARG A 228 -4.35 20.45 -12.13
C ARG A 228 -5.29 19.87 -13.17
N ASP A 229 -6.47 19.46 -12.74
CA ASP A 229 -7.48 18.82 -13.60
C ASP A 229 -7.97 19.76 -14.71
N GLU A 230 -7.93 21.07 -14.48
CA GLU A 230 -8.27 22.10 -15.47
C GLU A 230 -7.19 22.28 -16.56
N GLY A 231 -6.04 21.62 -16.40
CA GLY A 231 -4.96 21.53 -17.39
C GLY A 231 -3.88 22.62 -17.29
N TYR A 232 -4.00 23.56 -16.34
CA TYR A 232 -2.88 24.41 -15.94
C TYR A 232 -2.10 23.73 -14.82
N GLY A 233 -0.88 24.19 -14.54
CA GLY A 233 -0.07 23.60 -13.48
C GLY A 233 0.84 24.60 -12.80
N PHE A 234 1.54 24.12 -11.77
CA PHE A 234 2.61 24.85 -11.10
C PHE A 234 3.88 24.03 -11.15
N LEU A 235 4.99 24.68 -11.48
CA LEU A 235 6.31 24.11 -11.39
C LEU A 235 6.80 24.24 -9.95
N ARG A 236 6.92 23.12 -9.24
CA ARG A 236 7.42 23.07 -7.87
C ARG A 236 8.95 23.20 -7.88
N VAL A 237 9.45 24.38 -7.48
CA VAL A 237 10.90 24.71 -7.55
C VAL A 237 11.62 24.32 -6.26
N ASN A 238 10.94 24.45 -5.12
CA ASN A 238 11.52 24.26 -3.78
C ASN A 238 11.01 22.98 -3.10
N GLY A 239 10.88 21.90 -3.86
CA GLY A 239 10.47 20.58 -3.36
C GLY A 239 9.15 20.11 -3.96
N TYR A 240 8.30 19.50 -3.12
CA TYR A 240 7.07 18.81 -3.55
C TYR A 240 5.79 19.50 -3.04
N LEU A 241 5.94 20.57 -2.26
CA LEU A 241 4.84 21.35 -1.70
C LEU A 241 4.73 22.70 -2.38
N SER A 242 3.58 23.35 -2.19
CA SER A 242 3.33 24.66 -2.80
C SER A 242 4.18 25.76 -2.17
N SER A 243 4.89 26.52 -3.00
CA SER A 243 5.64 27.72 -2.61
C SER A 243 5.18 28.95 -3.41
N ARG A 244 5.51 30.14 -2.92
CA ARG A 244 5.33 31.41 -3.65
C ARG A 244 6.25 31.51 -4.86
N ASP A 245 7.38 30.79 -4.81
CA ASP A 245 8.37 30.76 -5.90
C ASP A 245 7.96 29.82 -7.04
N ASP A 246 6.87 29.07 -6.88
CA ASP A 246 6.42 28.13 -7.89
C ASP A 246 5.92 28.86 -9.13
N ALA A 247 6.38 28.42 -10.29
CA ALA A 247 6.04 29.06 -11.55
C ALA A 247 4.72 28.50 -12.11
N TYR A 248 3.77 29.39 -12.39
CA TYR A 248 2.54 29.06 -13.09
C TYR A 248 2.84 28.63 -14.53
N ILE A 249 2.27 27.50 -14.94
CA ILE A 249 2.33 26.98 -16.30
C ILE A 249 0.94 27.09 -16.95
N PRO A 250 0.78 27.92 -17.99
CA PRO A 250 -0.47 28.02 -18.73
C PRO A 250 -0.84 26.73 -19.47
N VAL A 251 -2.16 26.50 -19.61
CA VAL A 251 -2.73 25.37 -20.36
C VAL A 251 -2.18 25.24 -21.79
N LYS A 252 -1.83 26.37 -22.41
CA LYS A 252 -1.24 26.38 -23.76
C LYS A 252 0.08 25.61 -23.81
N LEU A 253 0.98 25.84 -22.85
CA LEU A 253 2.28 25.18 -22.81
C LEU A 253 2.14 23.70 -22.43
N THR A 254 1.28 23.38 -21.47
CA THR A 254 1.04 21.98 -21.07
C THR A 254 0.52 21.15 -22.23
N ARG A 255 -0.45 21.68 -23.01
CA ARG A 255 -0.98 21.01 -24.20
C ARG A 255 -0.02 20.95 -25.37
N GLN A 256 0.75 22.03 -25.61
CA GLN A 256 1.71 22.09 -26.71
C GLN A 256 2.76 20.98 -26.61
N TYR A 257 3.34 20.80 -25.42
CA TYR A 257 4.42 19.83 -25.18
C TYR A 257 3.96 18.49 -24.59
N GLY A 258 2.65 18.30 -24.41
CA GLY A 258 2.10 17.06 -23.85
C GLY A 258 2.58 16.77 -22.41
N LEU A 259 2.69 17.83 -21.60
CA LEU A 259 3.19 17.72 -20.23
C LEU A 259 2.22 16.98 -19.32
N ARG A 260 2.77 16.24 -18.36
CA ARG A 260 2.04 15.45 -17.37
C ARG A 260 2.56 15.75 -15.96
N LYS A 261 1.73 15.50 -14.95
CA LYS A 261 2.14 15.62 -13.54
C LYS A 261 3.42 14.79 -13.31
N GLY A 262 4.36 15.32 -12.53
CA GLY A 262 5.66 14.70 -12.28
C GLY A 262 6.74 14.97 -13.32
N ASP A 263 6.44 15.63 -14.44
CA ASP A 263 7.48 16.03 -15.40
C ASP A 263 8.46 17.02 -14.78
N HIS A 264 9.75 16.77 -14.94
CA HIS A 264 10.81 17.71 -14.60
C HIS A 264 11.01 18.71 -15.73
N VAL A 265 10.51 19.93 -15.54
CA VAL A 265 10.52 20.97 -16.58
C VAL A 265 11.60 22.01 -16.23
N THR A 266 12.42 22.37 -17.21
CA THR A 266 13.36 23.49 -17.11
C THR A 266 13.00 24.53 -18.15
N GLY A 267 12.92 25.80 -17.74
CA GLY A 267 12.50 26.85 -18.63
C GLY A 267 12.65 28.25 -18.07
N LEU A 268 12.33 29.24 -18.91
CA LEU A 268 12.46 30.64 -18.60
C LEU A 268 11.20 31.16 -17.92
N VAL A 269 11.36 31.75 -16.73
CA VAL A 269 10.26 32.27 -15.91
C VAL A 269 10.40 33.77 -15.76
N ARG A 270 9.29 34.49 -15.94
CA ARG A 270 9.21 35.90 -15.57
C ARG A 270 8.71 36.05 -14.13
N PRO A 271 9.17 37.10 -13.41
CA PRO A 271 8.58 37.48 -12.14
C PRO A 271 7.06 37.70 -12.25
N ALA A 272 6.38 37.53 -11.12
CA ALA A 272 4.94 37.78 -11.02
C ALA A 272 4.63 39.25 -11.38
N GLY A 273 3.67 39.47 -12.28
CA GLY A 273 3.17 40.82 -12.56
C GLY A 273 2.40 41.41 -11.38
N ARG A 274 2.04 42.70 -11.46
CA ARG A 274 1.31 43.41 -10.38
C ARG A 274 0.01 42.74 -9.92
N ASN A 275 -0.64 41.96 -10.78
CA ASN A 275 -1.90 41.26 -10.49
C ASN A 275 -1.74 39.73 -10.37
N GLU A 276 -0.51 39.21 -10.38
CA GLU A 276 -0.21 37.78 -10.34
C GLU A 276 0.43 37.44 -8.99
N LYS A 277 0.06 36.30 -8.41
CA LYS A 277 0.62 35.83 -7.13
C LYS A 277 1.92 35.05 -7.29
N ASN A 278 2.12 34.45 -8.47
CA ASN A 278 3.19 33.51 -8.75
C ASN A 278 3.94 33.96 -10.01
N PRO A 279 5.25 33.66 -10.12
CA PRO A 279 5.99 33.76 -11.37
C PRO A 279 5.31 32.96 -12.48
N ALA A 280 5.55 33.28 -13.75
CA ALA A 280 4.94 32.60 -14.90
C ALA A 280 5.99 32.06 -15.86
N LEU A 281 5.83 30.81 -16.29
CA LEU A 281 6.68 30.17 -17.29
C LEU A 281 6.40 30.75 -18.69
N LEU A 282 7.44 31.28 -19.31
CA LEU A 282 7.40 31.86 -20.66
C LEU A 282 7.72 30.81 -21.72
N GLU A 283 8.80 30.06 -21.49
CA GLU A 283 9.36 29.13 -22.47
C GLU A 283 9.90 27.88 -21.77
N ILE A 284 9.76 26.73 -22.43
CA ILE A 284 10.28 25.45 -21.96
C ILE A 284 11.54 25.11 -22.75
N HIS A 285 12.66 24.94 -22.05
CA HIS A 285 13.92 24.54 -22.66
C HIS A 285 14.09 23.02 -22.67
N ARG A 286 13.70 22.33 -21.59
CA ARG A 286 13.88 20.88 -21.43
C ARG A 286 12.73 20.25 -20.65
N VAL A 287 12.39 19.01 -21.02
CA VAL A 287 11.45 18.16 -20.27
C VAL A 287 12.16 16.85 -19.96
N ASN A 288 12.25 16.49 -18.68
CA ASN A 288 12.96 15.31 -18.17
C ASN A 288 14.39 15.18 -18.76
N GLY A 289 15.12 16.29 -18.83
CA GLY A 289 16.49 16.37 -19.36
C GLY A 289 16.61 16.34 -20.89
N GLY A 290 15.55 15.99 -21.60
CA GLY A 290 15.48 15.90 -23.05
C GLY A 290 14.87 17.12 -23.74
N ASP A 291 14.74 16.99 -25.07
CA ASP A 291 14.04 17.94 -25.93
C ASP A 291 12.53 17.93 -25.61
N PRO A 292 11.91 19.09 -25.35
CA PRO A 292 10.48 19.20 -25.07
C PRO A 292 9.57 18.55 -26.12
N GLU A 293 9.95 18.54 -27.39
CA GLU A 293 9.12 17.96 -28.46
C GLU A 293 9.02 16.42 -28.34
N LYS A 294 10.07 15.77 -27.83
CA LYS A 294 10.08 14.31 -27.61
C LYS A 294 9.15 13.88 -26.48
N ALA A 295 8.83 14.77 -25.54
CA ALA A 295 7.94 14.47 -24.43
C ALA A 295 6.51 14.14 -24.90
N ARG A 296 6.13 14.56 -26.11
CA ARG A 296 4.80 14.34 -26.68
C ARG A 296 4.62 12.93 -27.25
N SER A 297 5.68 12.32 -27.76
CA SER A 297 5.64 11.01 -28.41
C SER A 297 5.93 9.84 -27.47
N ARG A 298 6.31 10.11 -26.22
CA ARG A 298 6.59 9.04 -25.24
C ARG A 298 5.30 8.29 -24.87
N PRO A 299 5.39 6.98 -24.60
CA PRO A 299 4.23 6.18 -24.16
C PRO A 299 3.69 6.68 -22.82
N ARG A 300 2.46 6.27 -22.50
CA ARG A 300 1.92 6.46 -21.16
C ARG A 300 2.28 5.27 -20.30
N PHE A 301 2.62 5.53 -19.05
CA PHE A 301 2.90 4.49 -18.07
C PHE A 301 1.79 3.44 -17.98
N GLU A 302 0.54 3.88 -18.11
CA GLU A 302 -0.64 3.00 -18.08
C GLU A 302 -0.76 2.09 -19.31
N ASP A 303 -0.14 2.47 -20.44
CA ASP A 303 -0.18 1.72 -21.71
C ASP A 303 0.99 0.73 -21.84
N LEU A 304 1.96 0.78 -20.92
CA LEU A 304 3.14 -0.10 -20.89
C LEU A 304 2.77 -1.52 -20.45
N THR A 305 3.38 -2.52 -21.09
CA THR A 305 3.07 -3.94 -20.86
C THR A 305 3.71 -4.40 -19.55
N ALA A 306 2.87 -4.75 -18.58
CA ALA A 306 3.30 -5.14 -17.24
C ALA A 306 3.72 -6.62 -17.19
N LEU A 307 4.94 -6.89 -16.72
CA LEU A 307 5.48 -8.24 -16.55
C LEU A 307 5.81 -8.53 -15.07
N PHE A 308 6.03 -9.81 -14.78
CA PHE A 308 6.67 -10.20 -13.52
C PHE A 308 8.15 -9.76 -13.51
N PRO A 309 8.72 -9.49 -12.33
CA PRO A 309 10.16 -9.27 -12.22
C PRO A 309 10.96 -10.50 -12.64
N ASP A 310 11.90 -10.32 -13.56
CA ASP A 310 12.79 -11.35 -14.10
C ASP A 310 14.28 -11.04 -13.87
N THR A 311 14.58 -9.80 -13.48
CA THR A 311 15.93 -9.34 -13.20
C THR A 311 16.08 -9.06 -11.71
N LYS A 312 16.92 -9.83 -11.03
CA LYS A 312 17.17 -9.69 -9.58
C LYS A 312 17.99 -8.43 -9.26
N LEU A 313 17.51 -7.66 -8.27
CA LEU A 313 18.28 -6.64 -7.56
C LEU A 313 19.07 -7.32 -6.44
N ARG A 314 20.31 -7.73 -6.74
CA ARG A 314 21.17 -8.43 -5.77
C ARG A 314 21.59 -7.47 -4.66
N LEU A 315 21.30 -7.83 -3.42
CA LEU A 315 21.66 -7.02 -2.25
C LEU A 315 23.02 -7.40 -1.65
N GLU A 316 23.38 -8.68 -1.75
CA GLU A 316 24.67 -9.19 -1.28
C GLU A 316 25.83 -8.47 -2.01
N ASN A 317 26.82 -8.06 -1.22
CA ASN A 317 28.08 -7.53 -1.72
C ASN A 317 29.20 -8.48 -1.29
N PRO A 318 29.92 -9.13 -2.23
CA PRO A 318 31.05 -10.02 -1.90
C PRO A 318 32.17 -9.35 -1.10
N ASN A 319 32.27 -8.02 -1.15
CA ASN A 319 33.25 -7.23 -0.38
C ASN A 319 32.78 -6.94 1.05
N ASP A 320 31.51 -7.19 1.38
CA ASP A 320 30.96 -7.13 2.72
C ASP A 320 30.19 -8.42 3.09
N PRO A 321 30.91 -9.56 3.26
CA PRO A 321 30.29 -10.82 3.64
C PRO A 321 29.59 -10.79 5.00
N ALA A 322 29.86 -9.79 5.83
CA ALA A 322 29.30 -9.62 7.16
C ALA A 322 27.87 -9.07 7.14
N ASN A 323 27.41 -8.53 6.00
CA ASN A 323 26.05 -8.03 5.82
C ASN A 323 25.03 -9.18 5.71
N MET A 324 24.73 -9.80 6.85
CA MET A 324 23.78 -10.91 6.95
C MET A 324 22.37 -10.51 6.49
N THR A 325 21.96 -9.26 6.73
CA THR A 325 20.65 -8.75 6.30
C THR A 325 20.48 -8.87 4.79
N ALA A 326 21.40 -8.32 4.02
CA ALA A 326 21.33 -8.37 2.56
C ALA A 326 21.38 -9.83 2.05
N ARG A 327 22.27 -10.64 2.62
CA ARG A 327 22.45 -12.05 2.24
C ARG A 327 21.20 -12.90 2.51
N ILE A 328 20.55 -12.71 3.65
CA ILE A 328 19.33 -13.44 4.02
C ILE A 328 18.16 -13.01 3.13
N ILE A 329 18.00 -11.71 2.86
CA ILE A 329 16.94 -11.22 1.96
C ILE A 329 17.13 -11.83 0.57
N ASP A 330 18.35 -11.83 0.02
CA ASP A 330 18.63 -12.42 -1.29
C ASP A 330 18.29 -13.92 -1.41
N LEU A 331 18.29 -14.66 -0.30
CA LEU A 331 17.98 -16.09 -0.27
C LEU A 331 16.49 -16.37 -0.01
N ILE A 332 15.86 -15.61 0.87
CA ILE A 332 14.52 -15.91 1.41
C ILE A 332 13.42 -15.02 0.81
N SER A 333 13.74 -13.82 0.36
CA SER A 333 12.75 -12.91 -0.23
C SER A 333 13.43 -12.05 -1.29
N PRO A 334 13.85 -12.66 -2.42
CA PRO A 334 14.61 -11.98 -3.45
C PRO A 334 13.81 -10.80 -4.02
N ILE A 335 14.50 -9.69 -4.32
CA ILE A 335 13.86 -8.49 -4.87
C ILE A 335 14.20 -8.40 -6.35
N GLY A 336 13.19 -8.30 -7.22
CA GLY A 336 13.38 -8.05 -8.65
C GLY A 336 13.12 -6.61 -9.06
N LYS A 337 13.59 -6.25 -10.27
CA LYS A 337 13.21 -5.01 -10.96
C LYS A 337 11.72 -5.06 -11.28
N GLY A 338 10.95 -4.15 -10.70
CA GLY A 338 9.49 -4.14 -10.80
C GLY A 338 8.76 -4.78 -9.61
N GLN A 339 9.46 -5.15 -8.53
CA GLN A 339 8.86 -5.80 -7.36
C GLN A 339 7.85 -4.87 -6.64
N ARG A 340 6.75 -5.47 -6.18
CA ARG A 340 5.80 -4.88 -5.21
C ARG A 340 6.00 -5.56 -3.86
N GLY A 341 6.98 -5.07 -3.10
CA GLY A 341 7.39 -5.65 -1.83
C GLY A 341 6.80 -4.94 -0.62
N ILE A 342 6.41 -5.71 0.40
CA ILE A 342 5.98 -5.22 1.71
C ILE A 342 6.95 -5.70 2.78
N ILE A 343 7.53 -4.76 3.53
CA ILE A 343 8.30 -5.04 4.73
C ILE A 343 7.34 -4.96 5.92
N VAL A 344 6.89 -6.11 6.39
CA VAL A 344 5.92 -6.25 7.47
C VAL A 344 6.68 -6.21 8.78
N SER A 345 6.50 -5.15 9.57
CA SER A 345 7.28 -4.94 10.78
C SER A 345 6.42 -4.52 11.97
N PRO A 346 6.50 -5.23 13.09
CA PRO A 346 6.10 -4.69 14.38
C PRO A 346 6.93 -3.44 14.74
N PRO A 347 6.42 -2.56 15.60
CA PRO A 347 7.21 -1.47 16.16
C PRO A 347 8.50 -1.98 16.83
N LYS A 348 9.61 -1.26 16.62
CA LYS A 348 10.94 -1.58 17.19
C LYS A 348 11.59 -2.89 16.73
N ALA A 349 11.07 -3.57 15.69
CA ALA A 349 11.70 -4.79 15.16
C ALA A 349 12.94 -4.53 14.26
N GLY A 350 13.32 -3.27 14.02
CA GLY A 350 14.49 -2.92 13.20
C GLY A 350 14.19 -2.54 11.75
N LYS A 351 12.93 -2.22 11.43
CA LYS A 351 12.43 -1.69 10.14
C LYS A 351 13.44 -0.77 9.42
N THR A 352 13.85 0.31 10.09
CA THR A 352 14.71 1.34 9.53
C THR A 352 16.10 0.80 9.16
N THR A 353 16.65 -0.13 9.95
CA THR A 353 17.94 -0.77 9.66
C THR A 353 17.87 -1.63 8.41
N ILE A 354 16.79 -2.42 8.27
CA ILE A 354 16.54 -3.24 7.08
C ILE A 354 16.42 -2.34 5.84
N MET A 355 15.59 -1.30 5.90
CA MET A 355 15.41 -0.36 4.80
C MET A 355 16.71 0.31 4.37
N LYS A 356 17.50 0.81 5.33
CA LYS A 356 18.81 1.41 5.04
C LYS A 356 19.74 0.42 4.35
N THR A 357 19.75 -0.83 4.81
CA THR A 357 20.57 -1.87 4.21
C THR A 357 20.16 -2.13 2.77
N ILE A 358 18.85 -2.24 2.50
CA ILE A 358 18.34 -2.43 1.13
C ILE A 358 18.73 -1.21 0.26
N ALA A 359 18.51 0.00 0.75
CA ALA A 359 18.86 1.24 0.05
C ALA A 359 20.34 1.29 -0.33
N THR A 360 21.24 1.10 0.64
CA THR A 360 22.69 1.17 0.40
C THR A 360 23.20 0.03 -0.45
N SER A 361 22.64 -1.18 -0.31
CA SER A 361 22.95 -2.32 -1.18
C SER A 361 22.55 -2.05 -2.64
N ILE A 362 21.36 -1.51 -2.89
CA ILE A 362 20.91 -1.16 -4.24
C ILE A 362 21.82 -0.07 -4.83
N GLU A 363 22.15 0.98 -4.09
CA GLU A 363 23.06 2.04 -4.58
C GLU A 363 24.45 1.54 -4.96
N GLN A 364 24.98 0.56 -4.24
CA GLN A 364 26.31 0.02 -4.47
C GLN A 364 26.32 -0.99 -5.63
N ASN A 365 25.32 -1.88 -5.66
CA ASN A 365 25.29 -3.00 -6.60
C ASN A 365 24.61 -2.64 -7.93
N HIS A 366 23.72 -1.64 -7.92
CA HIS A 366 22.90 -1.22 -9.05
C HIS A 366 22.90 0.32 -9.20
N PRO A 367 24.06 0.94 -9.53
CA PRO A 367 24.17 2.40 -9.66
C PRO A 367 23.35 2.96 -10.83
N GLU A 368 22.90 2.12 -11.76
CA GLU A 368 21.98 2.49 -12.84
C GLU A 368 20.55 2.74 -12.36
N VAL A 369 20.17 2.19 -11.19
CA VAL A 369 18.82 2.28 -10.65
C VAL A 369 18.62 3.60 -9.90
N ARG A 370 17.52 4.30 -10.20
CA ARG A 370 17.13 5.53 -9.51
C ARG A 370 16.45 5.20 -8.18
N LEU A 371 17.16 5.43 -7.08
CA LEU A 371 16.62 5.26 -5.74
C LEU A 371 15.92 6.52 -5.23
N ILE A 372 14.66 6.37 -4.85
CA ILE A 372 13.83 7.38 -4.18
C ILE A 372 13.41 6.81 -2.82
N VAL A 373 13.70 7.52 -1.74
CA VAL A 373 13.19 7.19 -0.40
C VAL A 373 12.10 8.17 -0.05
N LEU A 374 10.88 7.69 0.13
CA LEU A 374 9.70 8.46 0.46
C LEU A 374 9.31 8.23 1.92
N LEU A 375 9.45 9.25 2.76
CA LEU A 375 9.15 9.19 4.19
C LEU A 375 7.87 9.99 4.48
N ILE A 376 6.81 9.31 4.93
CA ILE A 376 5.49 9.89 5.20
C ILE A 376 5.15 9.74 6.67
N ASP A 377 4.79 10.86 7.30
CA ASP A 377 4.35 10.92 8.70
C ASP A 377 5.41 10.29 9.64
N GLU A 378 6.69 10.54 9.33
CA GLU A 378 7.82 10.03 10.11
C GLU A 378 8.54 11.17 10.84
N ARG A 379 9.37 10.79 11.83
CA ARG A 379 10.05 11.75 12.71
C ARG A 379 11.16 12.53 11.99
N PRO A 380 11.33 13.84 12.25
CA PRO A 380 12.37 14.66 11.62
C PRO A 380 13.80 14.12 11.80
N GLU A 381 14.10 13.52 12.95
CA GLU A 381 15.40 12.90 13.22
C GLU A 381 15.65 11.68 12.32
N GLU A 382 14.62 10.88 12.04
CA GLU A 382 14.70 9.72 11.15
C GLU A 382 14.87 10.16 9.69
N VAL A 383 14.20 11.25 9.29
CA VAL A 383 14.41 11.87 7.97
C VAL A 383 15.85 12.36 7.80
N THR A 384 16.40 13.00 8.82
CA THR A 384 17.78 13.51 8.79
C THR A 384 18.80 12.37 8.72
N ASP A 385 18.57 11.32 9.49
CA ASP A 385 19.39 10.11 9.51
C ASP A 385 19.36 9.37 8.16
N MET A 386 18.19 9.27 7.52
CA MET A 386 18.06 8.72 6.17
C MET A 386 18.81 9.54 5.12
N ARG A 387 18.67 10.88 5.16
CA ARG A 387 19.39 11.81 4.25
C ARG A 387 20.91 11.75 4.37
N ARG A 388 21.43 11.36 5.53
CA ARG A 388 22.87 11.20 5.75
C ARG A 388 23.39 9.82 5.34
N THR A 389 22.50 8.82 5.30
CA THR A 389 22.85 7.42 5.00
C THR A 389 22.75 7.12 3.51
N VAL A 390 21.67 7.57 2.87
CA VAL A 390 21.31 7.25 1.48
C VAL A 390 21.79 8.38 0.56
N LYS A 391 22.44 8.03 -0.55
CA LYS A 391 22.92 8.98 -1.57
C LYS A 391 21.84 9.35 -2.59
N GLY A 392 20.83 8.49 -2.73
CA GLY A 392 19.63 8.69 -3.52
C GLY A 392 18.76 9.81 -2.98
N GLU A 393 17.64 10.02 -3.66
CA GLU A 393 16.78 11.14 -3.34
C GLU A 393 15.86 10.83 -2.16
N VAL A 394 15.90 11.67 -1.11
CA VAL A 394 15.04 11.52 0.06
C VAL A 394 13.95 12.59 0.07
N ILE A 395 12.73 12.17 -0.23
CA ILE A 395 11.51 12.97 -0.20
C ILE A 395 10.81 12.69 1.13
N ALA A 396 10.44 13.74 1.87
CA ALA A 396 9.83 13.55 3.19
C ALA A 396 8.71 14.56 3.47
N SER A 397 7.68 14.08 4.15
CA SER A 397 6.64 14.88 4.79
C SER A 397 6.51 14.39 6.24
N THR A 398 7.07 15.15 7.18
CA THR A 398 7.18 14.79 8.60
C THR A 398 5.83 14.85 9.33
N PHE A 399 5.68 14.13 10.45
CA PHE A 399 4.41 13.98 11.17
C PHE A 399 3.73 15.29 11.66
N ASP A 400 4.47 16.40 11.68
CA ASP A 400 3.94 17.73 12.05
C ASP A 400 3.14 18.40 10.92
N ARG A 401 3.10 17.78 9.73
CA ARG A 401 2.36 18.27 8.56
C ARG A 401 0.93 17.72 8.51
N PRO A 402 -0.02 18.43 7.86
CA PRO A 402 -1.37 17.93 7.67
C PRO A 402 -1.43 16.75 6.68
N SER A 403 -2.46 15.91 6.81
CA SER A 403 -2.64 14.72 5.97
C SER A 403 -2.74 15.02 4.47
N ASP A 404 -3.29 16.18 4.09
CA ASP A 404 -3.34 16.64 2.70
C ASP A 404 -1.94 16.87 2.11
N GLU A 405 -0.98 17.36 2.91
CA GLU A 405 0.41 17.52 2.47
C GLU A 405 1.09 16.17 2.27
N HIS A 406 0.81 15.18 3.12
CA HIS A 406 1.35 13.82 2.97
C HIS A 406 0.88 13.17 1.66
N THR A 407 -0.42 13.22 1.39
CA THR A 407 -1.00 12.64 0.17
C THR A 407 -0.47 13.36 -1.07
N HIS A 408 -0.39 14.69 -1.05
CA HIS A 408 0.14 15.47 -2.17
C HIS A 408 1.60 15.14 -2.50
N VAL A 409 2.47 15.06 -1.50
CA VAL A 409 3.89 14.71 -1.69
C VAL A 409 4.02 13.30 -2.28
N ALA A 410 3.24 12.34 -1.77
CA ALA A 410 3.26 10.97 -2.29
C ALA A 410 2.77 10.89 -3.75
N GLU A 411 1.70 11.61 -4.10
CA GLU A 411 1.18 11.66 -5.47
C GLU A 411 2.20 12.24 -6.45
N LEU A 412 2.87 13.33 -6.09
CA LEU A 412 3.85 13.95 -6.97
C LEU A 412 5.11 13.07 -7.09
N ALA A 413 5.53 12.40 -6.02
CA ALA A 413 6.66 11.48 -6.02
C ALA A 413 6.41 10.25 -6.91
N ILE A 414 5.22 9.64 -6.85
CA ILE A 414 4.90 8.50 -7.72
C ILE A 414 4.76 8.89 -9.18
N GLU A 415 4.14 10.05 -9.46
CA GLU A 415 4.01 10.51 -10.85
C GLU A 415 5.38 10.82 -11.46
N LYS A 416 6.29 11.43 -10.69
CA LYS A 416 7.70 11.58 -11.08
C LYS A 416 8.36 10.24 -11.43
N ALA A 417 8.21 9.23 -10.57
CA ALA A 417 8.80 7.91 -10.82
C ALA A 417 8.24 7.28 -12.11
N LYS A 418 6.93 7.41 -12.37
CA LYS A 418 6.34 6.95 -13.63
C LYS A 418 6.93 7.67 -14.84
N ARG A 419 7.17 8.99 -14.76
CA ARG A 419 7.81 9.74 -15.86
C ARG A 419 9.23 9.26 -16.15
N MET A 420 9.98 8.80 -15.15
CA MET A 420 11.30 8.19 -15.32
C MET A 420 11.20 6.80 -16.00
N VAL A 421 10.24 5.97 -15.58
CA VAL A 421 10.02 4.64 -16.20
C VAL A 421 9.57 4.76 -17.66
N GLU A 422 8.75 5.76 -17.99
CA GLU A 422 8.39 6.06 -19.39
C GLU A 422 9.60 6.44 -20.27
N GLN A 423 10.75 6.77 -19.67
CA GLN A 423 12.01 7.01 -20.36
C GLN A 423 12.94 5.78 -20.37
N GLY A 424 12.46 4.64 -19.89
CA GLY A 424 13.22 3.39 -19.79
C GLY A 424 14.15 3.30 -18.58
N GLU A 425 13.98 4.15 -17.56
CA GLU A 425 14.78 4.07 -16.33
C GLU A 425 14.20 3.04 -15.36
N ASP A 426 15.09 2.35 -14.64
CA ASP A 426 14.74 1.51 -13.50
C ASP A 426 14.66 2.37 -12.24
N VAL A 427 13.50 2.39 -11.58
CA VAL A 427 13.24 3.21 -10.40
C VAL A 427 12.87 2.33 -9.22
N VAL A 428 13.47 2.58 -8.06
CA VAL A 428 13.10 1.96 -6.79
C VAL A 428 12.58 3.04 -5.85
N ILE A 429 11.36 2.89 -5.37
CA ILE A 429 10.80 3.68 -4.27
C ILE A 429 10.82 2.86 -3.00
N ILE A 430 11.52 3.33 -1.98
CA ILE A 430 11.41 2.81 -0.62
C ILE A 430 10.46 3.73 0.17
N LEU A 431 9.26 3.25 0.47
CA LEU A 431 8.22 3.98 1.18
C LEU A 431 8.19 3.61 2.66
N ASP A 432 8.40 4.59 3.53
CA ASP A 432 8.18 4.48 4.97
C ASP A 432 7.00 5.35 5.42
N GLY A 433 5.79 4.85 5.64
CA GLY A 433 5.27 3.51 5.39
C GLY A 433 3.87 3.57 4.78
N ILE A 434 3.46 2.48 4.09
CA ILE A 434 2.16 2.43 3.40
C ILE A 434 0.99 2.52 4.38
N THR A 435 1.17 2.02 5.61
CA THR A 435 0.18 2.15 6.69
C THR A 435 -0.09 3.61 7.03
N ARG A 436 0.96 4.41 7.18
CA ARG A 436 0.85 5.85 7.48
C ARG A 436 0.26 6.63 6.32
N LEU A 437 0.70 6.32 5.10
CA LEU A 437 0.12 6.92 3.89
C LEU A 437 -1.38 6.62 3.76
N SER A 438 -1.80 5.39 4.06
CA SER A 438 -3.21 4.99 4.04
C SER A 438 -4.03 5.70 5.11
N ARG A 439 -3.47 5.89 6.30
CA ARG A 439 -4.09 6.73 7.35
C ARG A 439 -4.26 8.18 6.88
N ALA A 440 -3.25 8.75 6.22
CA ALA A 440 -3.34 10.11 5.68
C ALA A 440 -4.44 10.24 4.62
N TYR A 441 -4.56 9.29 3.68
CA TYR A 441 -5.67 9.27 2.73
C TYR A 441 -7.04 9.12 3.40
N ASN A 442 -7.15 8.30 4.45
CA ASN A 442 -8.39 8.16 5.20
C ASN A 442 -8.82 9.44 5.93
N LEU A 443 -7.86 10.23 6.41
CA LEU A 443 -8.13 11.51 7.07
C LEU A 443 -8.43 12.64 6.07
N ALA A 444 -7.79 12.61 4.90
CA ALA A 444 -7.99 13.60 3.83
C ALA A 444 -9.24 13.35 2.99
N ALA A 445 -9.72 12.10 2.92
CA ALA A 445 -10.87 11.73 2.11
C ALA A 445 -12.18 12.36 2.63
N PRO A 446 -13.03 12.89 1.73
CA PRO A 446 -14.40 13.23 2.09
C PRO A 446 -15.14 11.98 2.59
N ALA A 447 -15.95 12.13 3.65
CA ALA A 447 -16.71 11.00 4.20
C ALA A 447 -17.68 10.43 3.16
N SER A 448 -17.49 9.16 2.77
CA SER A 448 -18.35 8.48 1.80
C SER A 448 -19.66 7.95 2.40
N GLY A 449 -19.75 7.96 3.74
CA GLY A 449 -20.85 7.36 4.51
C GLY A 449 -20.79 5.84 4.61
N ARG A 450 -19.81 5.17 3.98
CA ARG A 450 -19.58 3.73 4.10
C ARG A 450 -18.24 3.47 4.78
N ILE A 451 -18.31 3.03 6.03
CA ILE A 451 -17.14 2.75 6.87
C ILE A 451 -16.95 1.23 6.95
N LEU A 452 -15.77 0.76 6.57
CA LEU A 452 -15.31 -0.62 6.67
C LEU A 452 -14.85 -0.95 8.10
N SER A 453 -14.58 -2.23 8.36
CA SER A 453 -13.96 -2.66 9.61
C SER A 453 -12.67 -1.88 9.87
N GLY A 454 -12.47 -1.49 11.13
CA GLY A 454 -11.31 -0.68 11.52
C GLY A 454 -11.46 0.84 11.33
N GLY A 455 -12.64 1.34 10.94
CA GLY A 455 -12.89 2.78 10.84
C GLY A 455 -12.35 3.42 9.56
N ILE A 456 -12.17 2.60 8.51
CA ILE A 456 -11.64 3.03 7.22
C ILE A 456 -12.79 3.35 6.29
N ASP A 457 -12.76 4.51 5.64
CA ASP A 457 -13.71 4.84 4.59
C ASP A 457 -13.50 3.95 3.36
N ALA A 458 -14.58 3.43 2.77
CA ALA A 458 -14.49 2.49 1.65
C ALA A 458 -13.74 3.05 0.43
N GLY A 459 -13.75 4.36 0.21
CA GLY A 459 -13.03 5.02 -0.87
C GLY A 459 -11.57 5.35 -0.54
N ALA A 460 -11.22 5.43 0.75
CA ALA A 460 -9.92 5.92 1.20
C ALA A 460 -8.74 5.00 0.86
N LEU A 461 -8.98 3.70 0.70
CA LEU A 461 -7.92 2.73 0.34
C LEU A 461 -7.60 2.70 -1.15
N TYR A 462 -8.44 3.29 -2.00
CA TYR A 462 -8.21 3.23 -3.45
C TYR A 462 -6.93 3.96 -3.89
N PRO A 463 -6.67 5.23 -3.48
CA PRO A 463 -5.43 5.91 -3.85
C PRO A 463 -4.14 5.20 -3.41
N PRO A 464 -3.98 4.74 -2.15
CA PRO A 464 -2.76 4.05 -1.74
C PRO A 464 -2.64 2.66 -2.38
N LYS A 465 -3.75 1.95 -2.69
CA LYS A 465 -3.71 0.74 -3.53
C LYS A 465 -3.20 1.04 -4.94
N LYS A 466 -3.67 2.12 -5.56
CA LYS A 466 -3.19 2.57 -6.87
C LYS A 466 -1.71 2.96 -6.83
N PHE A 467 -1.26 3.62 -5.76
CA PHE A 467 0.14 3.95 -5.55
C PHE A 467 1.00 2.68 -5.50
N PHE A 468 0.63 1.71 -4.64
CA PHE A 468 1.42 0.49 -4.46
C PHE A 468 1.36 -0.44 -5.69
N GLY A 469 0.18 -0.53 -6.33
CA GLY A 469 -0.04 -1.28 -7.57
C GLY A 469 0.59 -0.64 -8.83
N ALA A 470 1.18 0.55 -8.70
CA ALA A 470 1.93 1.13 -9.80
C ALA A 470 3.20 0.32 -10.10
N ALA A 471 3.84 -0.27 -9.08
CA ALA A 471 5.07 -1.04 -9.27
C ALA A 471 4.85 -2.25 -10.18
N ARG A 472 5.72 -2.38 -11.19
CA ARG A 472 5.69 -3.39 -12.24
C ARG A 472 7.00 -3.40 -13.00
N ASN A 473 7.36 -4.56 -13.55
CA ASN A 473 8.36 -4.65 -14.61
C ASN A 473 7.69 -4.27 -15.94
N VAL A 474 8.44 -3.69 -16.88
CA VAL A 474 7.90 -3.20 -18.15
C VAL A 474 8.65 -3.84 -19.32
N GLU A 475 7.91 -4.41 -20.28
CA GLU A 475 8.50 -5.06 -21.46
C GLU A 475 9.25 -4.08 -22.36
N GLU A 476 8.70 -2.88 -22.56
CA GLU A 476 9.27 -1.85 -23.44
C GLU A 476 10.53 -1.17 -22.87
N GLY A 477 10.89 -1.47 -21.62
CA GLY A 477 12.08 -0.98 -20.92
C GLY A 477 11.77 -0.15 -19.68
N GLY A 478 12.67 -0.24 -18.69
CA GLY A 478 12.51 0.35 -17.37
C GLY A 478 11.68 -0.52 -16.43
N SER A 479 11.62 -0.12 -15.17
CA SER A 479 10.83 -0.82 -14.16
C SER A 479 10.52 0.09 -12.98
N LEU A 480 9.37 -0.13 -12.34
CA LEU A 480 9.03 0.54 -11.08
C LEU A 480 8.97 -0.47 -9.97
N THR A 481 9.94 -0.42 -9.06
CA THR A 481 9.99 -1.23 -7.85
C THR A 481 9.48 -0.38 -6.69
N ILE A 482 8.55 -0.90 -5.88
CA ILE A 482 8.10 -0.24 -4.65
C ILE A 482 8.28 -1.21 -3.49
N LEU A 483 9.08 -0.81 -2.51
CA LEU A 483 9.26 -1.51 -1.24
C LEU A 483 8.64 -0.64 -0.15
N ALA A 484 7.52 -1.07 0.41
CA ALA A 484 6.80 -0.28 1.40
C ALA A 484 6.78 -0.96 2.77
N THR A 485 6.92 -0.19 3.84
CA THR A 485 6.78 -0.73 5.19
C THR A 485 5.32 -0.76 5.62
N ALA A 486 4.90 -1.88 6.21
CA ALA A 486 3.58 -2.03 6.81
C ALA A 486 3.74 -2.34 8.31
N LEU A 487 3.02 -1.57 9.13
CA LEU A 487 3.00 -1.79 10.57
C LEU A 487 1.97 -2.86 10.92
N ILE A 488 2.38 -3.82 11.74
CA ILE A 488 1.50 -4.83 12.36
C ILE A 488 1.67 -4.81 13.87
N GLU A 489 0.77 -5.47 14.60
CA GLU A 489 0.84 -5.59 16.07
C GLU A 489 0.83 -4.23 16.80
N THR A 490 0.20 -3.22 16.19
CA THR A 490 0.06 -1.87 16.76
C THR A 490 -1.12 -1.75 17.73
N ASN A 491 -1.89 -2.82 17.92
CA ASN A 491 -3.19 -2.84 18.59
C ASN A 491 -4.25 -1.94 17.91
N SER A 492 -4.10 -1.66 16.61
CA SER A 492 -5.06 -0.90 15.83
C SER A 492 -5.73 -1.78 14.78
N ARG A 493 -7.04 -2.01 14.93
CA ARG A 493 -7.84 -2.73 13.91
C ARG A 493 -7.78 -2.07 12.52
N MET A 494 -7.53 -0.76 12.49
CA MET A 494 -7.32 -0.02 11.24
C MET A 494 -6.04 -0.50 10.53
N ASP A 495 -4.94 -0.67 11.26
CA ASP A 495 -3.67 -1.11 10.68
C ASP A 495 -3.76 -2.56 10.21
N ASP A 496 -4.43 -3.43 10.98
CA ASP A 496 -4.65 -4.82 10.58
C ASP A 496 -5.45 -4.89 9.28
N ALA A 497 -6.54 -4.12 9.17
CA ALA A 497 -7.34 -4.05 7.95
C ALA A 497 -6.56 -3.47 6.76
N ILE A 498 -5.74 -2.43 6.99
CA ILE A 498 -4.84 -1.89 5.95
C ILE A 498 -3.87 -2.98 5.49
N PHE A 499 -3.21 -3.67 6.41
CA PHE A 499 -2.23 -4.69 6.09
C PHE A 499 -2.83 -5.81 5.23
N GLU A 500 -3.99 -6.35 5.61
CA GLU A 500 -4.67 -7.42 4.85
C GLU A 500 -5.00 -6.98 3.41
N GLU A 501 -5.41 -5.73 3.22
CA GLU A 501 -5.72 -5.18 1.89
C GLU A 501 -4.48 -5.04 0.99
N PHE A 502 -3.32 -4.71 1.57
CA PHE A 502 -2.06 -4.61 0.81
C PHE A 502 -1.37 -5.95 0.61
N LYS A 503 -1.56 -6.91 1.51
CA LYS A 503 -1.02 -8.28 1.41
C LYS A 503 -1.44 -8.94 0.10
N GLY A 504 -2.71 -8.80 -0.30
CA GLY A 504 -3.21 -9.32 -1.58
C GLY A 504 -2.68 -8.60 -2.82
N THR A 505 -2.19 -7.37 -2.67
CA THR A 505 -1.71 -6.52 -3.77
C THR A 505 -0.20 -6.72 -4.04
N GLY A 506 0.55 -7.05 -3.00
CA GLY A 506 1.99 -7.30 -3.06
C GLY A 506 2.34 -8.65 -3.66
N ASN A 507 3.57 -8.76 -4.18
CA ASN A 507 4.15 -10.01 -4.66
C ASN A 507 5.45 -10.40 -3.93
N MET A 508 5.88 -9.61 -2.94
CA MET A 508 6.95 -9.95 -2.01
C MET A 508 6.58 -9.52 -0.59
N GLU A 509 6.86 -10.38 0.38
CA GLU A 509 6.66 -10.13 1.80
C GLU A 509 7.97 -10.43 2.54
N LEU A 510 8.46 -9.45 3.30
CA LEU A 510 9.57 -9.60 4.25
C LEU A 510 9.04 -9.32 5.64
N ARG A 511 8.88 -10.36 6.45
CA ARG A 511 8.28 -10.25 7.79
C ARG A 511 9.36 -10.16 8.85
N LEU A 512 9.21 -9.20 9.75
CA LEU A 512 10.06 -9.06 10.94
C LEU A 512 9.33 -9.59 12.17
N ASP A 513 10.05 -10.27 13.06
CA ASP A 513 9.50 -10.83 14.30
C ASP A 513 9.97 -10.03 15.52
N ARG A 514 8.99 -9.58 16.31
CA ARG A 514 9.21 -8.88 17.58
C ARG A 514 9.95 -9.73 18.61
N LYS A 515 9.68 -11.04 18.69
CA LYS A 515 10.34 -11.96 19.65
C LYS A 515 11.85 -12.05 19.39
N LEU A 516 12.26 -12.04 18.12
CA LEU A 516 13.68 -12.00 17.73
C LEU A 516 14.34 -10.71 18.18
N ALA A 517 13.69 -9.57 17.92
CA ALA A 517 14.19 -8.26 18.30
C ALA A 517 14.30 -8.09 19.83
N GLU A 518 13.33 -8.59 20.60
CA GLU A 518 13.35 -8.59 22.07
C GLU A 518 14.50 -9.43 22.64
N ARG A 519 14.82 -10.56 21.98
CA ARG A 519 16.00 -11.39 22.28
C ARG A 519 17.32 -10.82 21.73
N ARG A 520 17.28 -9.67 21.05
CA ARG A 520 18.42 -8.99 20.41
C ARG A 520 19.08 -9.80 19.30
N ILE A 521 18.31 -10.64 18.61
CA ILE A 521 18.76 -11.39 17.43
C ILE A 521 18.47 -10.52 16.21
N TYR A 522 19.52 -10.15 15.47
CA TYR A 522 19.42 -9.32 14.27
C TYR A 522 20.17 -9.97 13.10
N PRO A 523 19.64 -9.88 11.86
CA PRO A 523 18.40 -9.21 11.48
C PRO A 523 17.16 -9.97 11.97
N ALA A 524 16.15 -9.27 12.50
CA ALA A 524 14.96 -9.89 13.10
C ALA A 524 13.96 -10.37 12.05
N ILE A 525 14.43 -11.10 11.02
CA ILE A 525 13.64 -11.60 9.89
C ILE A 525 13.06 -12.96 10.26
N ASP A 526 11.75 -13.09 10.07
CA ASP A 526 11.08 -14.39 10.07
C ASP A 526 11.32 -15.06 8.72
N VAL A 527 12.23 -16.03 8.70
CA VAL A 527 12.66 -16.71 7.47
C VAL A 527 11.62 -17.68 6.92
N ASP A 528 10.64 -18.09 7.73
CA ASP A 528 9.56 -19.00 7.31
C ASP A 528 8.40 -18.21 6.70
N ALA A 529 8.01 -17.11 7.35
CA ALA A 529 6.91 -16.27 6.88
C ALA A 529 7.28 -15.34 5.70
N SER A 530 8.58 -15.15 5.41
CA SER A 530 9.05 -14.29 4.32
C SER A 530 9.12 -15.03 2.98
N SER A 531 8.59 -14.42 1.92
CA SER A 531 8.52 -15.04 0.61
C SER A 531 8.41 -14.03 -0.54
N THR A 532 8.70 -14.50 -1.75
CA THR A 532 8.47 -13.76 -2.99
C THR A 532 7.75 -14.68 -3.98
N ARG A 533 6.68 -14.17 -4.60
CA ARG A 533 5.96 -14.89 -5.66
C ARG A 533 6.79 -14.90 -6.94
N HIS A 534 6.72 -15.98 -7.68
CA HIS A 534 7.49 -16.19 -8.90
C HIS A 534 9.01 -16.07 -8.70
N GLU A 535 9.52 -16.53 -7.55
CA GLU A 535 10.97 -16.49 -7.25
C GLU A 535 11.80 -17.33 -8.24
N GLU A 536 11.17 -18.29 -8.95
CA GLU A 536 11.79 -19.06 -10.02
C GLU A 536 12.31 -18.20 -11.19
N LEU A 537 11.77 -17.00 -11.38
CA LEU A 537 12.26 -16.04 -12.38
C LEU A 537 13.50 -15.26 -11.91
N LEU A 538 13.78 -15.28 -10.61
CA LEU A 538 14.86 -14.51 -9.98
C LEU A 538 16.06 -15.37 -9.57
N PHE A 539 15.97 -16.69 -9.76
CA PHE A 539 17.05 -17.64 -9.45
C PHE A 539 17.34 -18.52 -10.65
N ASP A 540 18.61 -18.91 -10.78
CA ASP A 540 18.96 -19.99 -11.69
C ASP A 540 18.36 -21.31 -11.21
N ARG A 541 17.95 -22.18 -12.15
CA ARG A 541 17.29 -23.47 -11.85
C ARG A 541 18.03 -24.31 -10.80
N LYS A 542 19.37 -24.30 -10.81
CA LYS A 542 20.19 -25.03 -9.82
C LYS A 542 20.13 -24.38 -8.43
N GLN A 543 20.21 -23.06 -8.36
CA GLN A 543 20.12 -22.32 -7.10
C GLN A 543 18.73 -22.48 -6.49
N LEU A 544 17.68 -22.39 -7.30
CA LEU A 544 16.28 -22.51 -6.86
C LEU A 544 16.03 -23.82 -6.10
N GLN A 545 16.52 -24.95 -6.61
CA GLN A 545 16.40 -26.24 -5.92
C GLN A 545 17.07 -26.24 -4.55
N MET A 546 18.20 -25.55 -4.41
CA MET A 546 18.91 -25.44 -3.13
C MET A 546 18.20 -24.49 -2.16
N VAL A 547 17.63 -23.39 -2.67
CA VAL A 547 16.80 -22.48 -1.89
C VAL A 547 15.57 -23.21 -1.34
N TRP A 548 14.90 -24.04 -2.14
CA TRP A 548 13.76 -24.83 -1.66
C TRP A 548 14.14 -25.87 -0.61
N LYS A 549 15.29 -26.54 -0.76
CA LYS A 549 15.83 -27.42 0.28
C LYS A 549 16.11 -26.65 1.57
N LEU A 550 16.74 -25.48 1.45
CA LEU A 550 17.00 -24.61 2.59
C LEU A 550 15.69 -24.23 3.29
N ARG A 551 14.67 -23.78 2.55
CA ARG A 551 13.36 -23.45 3.11
C ARG A 551 12.75 -24.61 3.87
N ARG A 552 12.77 -25.83 3.32
CA ARG A 552 12.27 -27.03 4.01
C ARG A 552 12.96 -27.28 5.36
N VAL A 553 14.27 -27.11 5.42
CA VAL A 553 15.03 -27.24 6.68
C VAL A 553 14.65 -26.15 7.67
N LEU A 554 14.51 -24.90 7.21
CA LEU A 554 14.13 -23.77 8.06
C LEU A 554 12.70 -23.91 8.61
N SER A 555 11.74 -24.32 7.78
CA SER A 555 10.36 -24.58 8.20
C SER A 555 10.27 -25.73 9.21
N GLY A 556 11.10 -26.77 9.06
CA GLY A 556 11.19 -27.86 10.05
C GLY A 556 11.68 -27.41 11.43
N LEU A 557 12.44 -26.32 11.50
CA LEU A 557 12.95 -25.72 12.74
C LEU A 557 12.01 -24.67 13.34
N ALA A 558 11.03 -24.18 12.56
CA ALA A 558 10.05 -23.19 12.97
C ALA A 558 8.88 -23.77 13.78
N ALA A 559 9.01 -25.02 14.27
CA ALA A 559 8.01 -25.69 15.09
C ALA A 559 7.58 -24.80 16.27
N ASP A 560 6.28 -24.81 16.59
CA ASP A 560 5.62 -23.99 17.62
C ASP A 560 5.61 -22.47 17.36
N GLY A 561 5.84 -22.02 16.13
CA GLY A 561 5.76 -20.60 15.76
C GLY A 561 6.92 -19.77 16.33
N ASN A 562 8.09 -20.39 16.49
CA ASN A 562 9.33 -19.76 16.93
C ASN A 562 10.32 -19.69 15.77
N ALA A 563 10.47 -18.51 15.15
CA ALA A 563 11.38 -18.31 14.02
C ALA A 563 12.87 -18.29 14.42
N ALA A 564 13.19 -18.23 15.72
CA ALA A 564 14.56 -18.01 16.19
C ALA A 564 15.56 -19.13 15.83
N PRO A 565 15.25 -20.42 16.03
CA PRO A 565 16.21 -21.49 15.74
C PRO A 565 16.59 -21.54 14.26
N GLY A 566 15.63 -21.32 13.35
CA GLY A 566 15.87 -21.28 11.92
C GLY A 566 16.80 -20.13 11.52
N LEU A 567 16.52 -18.91 12.01
CA LEU A 567 17.38 -17.76 11.74
C LEU A 567 18.79 -17.91 12.34
N GLU A 568 18.90 -18.35 13.60
CA GLU A 568 20.19 -18.57 14.27
C GLU A 568 21.06 -19.57 13.48
N LEU A 569 20.47 -20.70 13.07
CA LEU A 569 21.14 -21.69 12.22
C LEU A 569 21.59 -21.08 10.88
N LEU A 570 20.71 -20.35 10.20
CA LEU A 570 21.02 -19.73 8.91
C LEU A 570 22.19 -18.75 9.06
N VAL A 571 22.14 -17.86 10.05
CA VAL A 571 23.19 -16.89 10.33
C VAL A 571 24.53 -17.58 10.64
N ASP A 572 24.51 -18.60 11.49
CA ASP A 572 25.75 -19.32 11.86
C ASP A 572 26.35 -20.09 10.69
N ARG A 573 25.53 -20.65 9.80
CA ARG A 573 26.01 -21.25 8.55
C ARG A 573 26.54 -20.20 7.59
N LEU A 574 25.81 -19.12 7.33
CA LEU A 574 26.23 -18.06 6.39
C LEU A 574 27.55 -17.41 6.79
N LYS A 575 27.84 -17.26 8.09
CA LYS A 575 29.14 -16.75 8.59
C LYS A 575 30.33 -17.58 8.15
N THR A 576 30.16 -18.87 7.86
CA THR A 576 31.24 -19.75 7.42
C THR A 576 31.58 -19.61 5.92
N PHE A 577 30.73 -18.91 5.16
CA PHE A 577 30.89 -18.69 3.71
C PHE A 577 31.00 -17.20 3.38
N ARG A 578 31.75 -16.86 2.33
CA ARG A 578 31.88 -15.46 1.91
C ARG A 578 30.71 -15.00 1.06
N THR A 579 30.15 -15.91 0.26
CA THR A 579 29.05 -15.60 -0.66
C THR A 579 27.87 -16.56 -0.49
N ASN A 580 26.68 -16.15 -0.92
CA ASN A 580 25.51 -17.02 -0.96
C ASN A 580 25.68 -18.17 -1.96
N ASP A 581 26.39 -17.96 -3.05
CA ASP A 581 26.67 -19.01 -4.03
C ASP A 581 27.54 -20.13 -3.45
N GLU A 582 28.58 -19.79 -2.70
CA GLU A 582 29.40 -20.77 -1.97
C GLU A 582 28.56 -21.60 -0.99
N PHE A 583 27.66 -20.95 -0.27
CA PHE A 583 26.75 -21.58 0.68
C PHE A 583 25.76 -22.54 -0.01
N LEU A 584 25.09 -22.10 -1.07
CA LEU A 584 24.14 -22.92 -1.83
C LEU A 584 24.84 -24.12 -2.49
N ASN A 585 26.06 -23.93 -2.98
CA ASN A 585 26.88 -25.02 -3.53
C ASN A 585 27.24 -26.08 -2.49
N GLU A 586 27.41 -25.71 -1.22
CA GLU A 586 27.66 -26.67 -0.15
C GLU A 586 26.41 -27.48 0.21
N ILE A 587 25.23 -26.83 0.23
CA ILE A 587 23.94 -27.53 0.39
C ILE A 587 23.74 -28.56 -0.74
N ALA A 588 24.18 -28.23 -1.96
CA ALA A 588 24.09 -29.15 -3.09
C ALA A 588 24.92 -30.43 -2.93
N LYS A 589 26.03 -30.37 -2.19
CA LYS A 589 26.89 -31.53 -1.94
C LYS A 589 26.37 -32.45 -0.83
N GLN A 590 25.53 -31.92 0.06
CA GLN A 590 24.95 -32.75 1.12
C GLN A 590 23.86 -33.64 0.51
N PRO A 591 24.01 -34.97 0.59
CA PRO A 591 22.98 -35.88 0.09
C PRO A 591 21.67 -35.63 0.85
N SER A 592 20.57 -35.66 0.12
CA SER A 592 19.22 -35.63 0.68
C SER A 592 19.08 -36.76 1.70
N MET A 593 19.09 -36.41 2.99
CA MET A 593 18.62 -37.32 4.05
C MET A 593 17.10 -37.39 4.03
#